data_AF-E2SKQ1-F1
#
_entry.id   AF-E2SKQ1-F1
#
_cell.length_a   1.000
_cell.length_b   1.000
_cell.length_c   1.000
_cell.angle_alpha   90.00
_cell.angle_beta   90.00
_cell.angle_gamma   90.00
#
_symmetry.space_group_name_H-M   'P 1'
#
loop_
_entity.id
_entity.type
_entity.pdbx_description
1 polymer ?
#
loop_
_entity_poly.entity_id
_entity_poly.type
_entity_poly.pdbx_seq_one_letter_code
_entity_poly.pdbx_strand_id
1 'polypeptide(L)' 'MKDNGIKYYIETPEFTGRNVPITEIAKAINKDVKFVRTGIIQGFLKFGVAVKAEDSETYSYYCSDRKVWEETGYFNTLK' A
#
# COMPACT_ATOMS: atom_id res chain seq x y z
N MET A 1 18.88 -1.00 33.12
CA MET A 1 19.74 -0.99 31.91
C MET A 1 19.55 0.35 31.23
N LYS A 2 20.60 1.14 31.01
CA LYS A 2 20.49 2.42 30.32
C LYS A 2 20.41 2.13 28.82
N ASP A 3 19.33 2.56 28.18
CA ASP A 3 19.13 2.42 26.75
C ASP A 3 20.09 3.38 26.03
N ASN A 4 21.25 2.87 25.61
CA ASN A 4 22.21 3.64 24.81
C ASN A 4 21.67 3.75 23.39
N GLY A 5 20.68 4.63 23.19
CA GLY A 5 19.84 4.73 22.00
C GLY A 5 20.57 4.55 20.67
N ILE A 6 20.55 3.33 20.15
CA ILE A 6 21.10 2.98 18.84
C ILE A 6 20.11 3.51 17.79
N LYS A 7 20.60 4.35 16.87
CA LYS A 7 19.83 4.84 15.72
C LYS A 7 20.19 4.02 14.49
N TYR A 8 19.16 3.53 13.79
CA TYR A 8 19.30 2.86 12.50
C TYR A 8 18.83 3.81 11.39
N TYR A 9 19.55 3.79 10.27
CA TYR A 9 19.21 4.52 9.06
C TYR A 9 18.91 3.50 7.97
N ILE A 10 17.83 3.71 7.23
CA ILE A 10 17.46 2.89 6.09
C ILE A 10 17.38 3.79 4.86
N GLU A 11 17.90 3.31 3.75
CA GLU A 11 17.67 3.94 2.45
C GLU A 11 16.25 3.59 1.98
N THR A 12 15.49 4.60 1.59
CA THR A 12 14.12 4.42 1.08
C THR A 12 14.04 4.86 -0.37
N PRO A 13 13.10 4.32 -1.16
CA PRO A 13 12.79 4.87 -2.46
C PRO A 13 12.34 6.35 -2.39
N GLU A 14 12.48 7.07 -3.50
CA GLU A 14 11.91 8.41 -3.65
C GLU A 14 10.39 8.31 -3.87
N PHE A 15 9.63 8.35 -2.77
CA PHE A 15 8.17 8.30 -2.85
C PHE A 15 7.61 9.52 -3.57
N THR A 16 6.72 9.27 -4.52
CA THR A 16 6.09 10.27 -5.38
C THR A 16 4.71 10.72 -4.87
N GLY A 17 4.11 9.94 -3.98
CA GLY A 17 2.73 10.13 -3.55
C GLY A 17 1.69 9.61 -4.55
N ARG A 18 2.11 8.89 -5.60
CA ARG A 18 1.21 8.33 -6.61
C ARG A 18 0.23 7.33 -5.99
N ASN A 19 -0.94 7.22 -6.63
CA ASN A 19 -1.87 6.13 -6.36
C ASN A 19 -1.42 4.88 -7.11
N VAL A 20 -0.94 3.86 -6.39
CA VAL A 20 -0.52 2.59 -6.99
C VAL A 20 -1.76 1.80 -7.42
N PRO A 21 -1.89 1.39 -8.69
CA PRO A 21 -2.99 0.56 -9.14
C PRO A 21 -3.05 -0.77 -8.39
N ILE A 22 -4.26 -1.19 -7.98
CA ILE A 22 -4.45 -2.49 -7.30
C ILE A 22 -3.91 -3.66 -8.12
N THR A 23 -4.01 -3.60 -9.44
CA THR A 23 -3.48 -4.64 -10.35
C THR A 23 -1.97 -4.76 -10.27
N GLU A 24 -1.26 -3.65 -10.09
CA GLU A 24 0.19 -3.61 -9.88
C GLU A 24 0.54 -4.24 -8.53
N ILE A 25 -0.14 -3.85 -7.46
CA ILE A 25 0.06 -4.40 -6.11
C ILE A 25 -0.19 -5.90 -6.10
N ALA A 26 -1.31 -6.36 -6.67
CA ALA A 26 -1.68 -7.77 -6.74
C ALA A 26 -0.59 -8.60 -7.43
N LYS A 27 -0.05 -8.09 -8.55
CA LYS A 27 1.08 -8.71 -9.25
C LYS A 27 2.34 -8.74 -8.38
N ALA A 28 2.65 -7.65 -7.68
CA ALA A 28 3.84 -7.54 -6.85
C ALA A 28 3.84 -8.53 -5.66
N ILE A 29 2.69 -8.72 -5.01
CA ILE A 29 2.58 -9.60 -3.83
C ILE A 29 2.15 -11.04 -4.18
N ASN A 30 2.08 -11.38 -5.47
CA ASN A 30 1.62 -12.67 -5.98
C ASN A 30 0.25 -13.10 -5.42
N LYS A 31 -0.73 -12.20 -5.51
CA LYS A 31 -2.13 -12.42 -5.12
C LYS A 31 -3.07 -11.99 -6.24
N ASP A 32 -4.33 -12.39 -6.14
CA ASP A 32 -5.36 -11.91 -7.03
C ASP A 32 -5.86 -10.51 -6.63
N VAL A 33 -6.46 -9.80 -7.59
CA VAL A 33 -6.99 -8.45 -7.40
C VAL A 33 -8.11 -8.40 -6.35
N LYS A 34 -8.91 -9.47 -6.20
CA LYS A 34 -10.01 -9.51 -5.22
C LYS A 34 -9.47 -9.63 -3.80
N PHE A 35 -8.40 -10.39 -3.59
CA PHE A 35 -7.71 -10.44 -2.30
C PHE A 35 -7.28 -9.04 -1.84
N VAL A 36 -6.63 -8.26 -2.71
CA VAL A 36 -6.19 -6.90 -2.37
C VAL A 36 -7.37 -5.97 -2.07
N ARG A 37 -8.41 -5.98 -2.91
CA ARG A 37 -9.63 -5.19 -2.69
C ARG A 37 -10.29 -5.52 -1.34
N THR A 38 -10.48 -6.81 -1.09
CA THR A 38 -11.11 -7.32 0.13
C THR A 38 -10.28 -6.95 1.35
N GLY A 39 -8.96 -7.06 1.26
CA GLY A 39 -8.06 -6.71 2.36
C GLY A 39 -8.05 -5.24 2.71
N ILE A 40 -8.18 -4.35 1.72
CA ILE A 40 -8.34 -2.92 1.97
C ILE A 40 -9.72 -2.65 2.61
N ILE A 41 -10.80 -3.24 2.09
CA ILE A 41 -12.17 -3.03 2.61
C ILE A 41 -12.32 -3.56 4.04
N GLN A 42 -11.80 -4.75 4.34
CA GLN A 42 -11.79 -5.33 5.68
C GLN A 42 -10.75 -4.69 6.59
N GLY A 43 -9.83 -3.91 6.02
CA GLY A 43 -8.81 -3.17 6.72
C GLY A 43 -7.66 -4.01 7.26
N PHE A 44 -7.41 -5.24 6.78
CA PHE A 44 -6.20 -5.98 7.17
C PHE A 44 -4.98 -5.61 6.31
N LEU A 45 -5.19 -5.09 5.09
CA LEU A 45 -4.16 -4.41 4.31
C LEU A 45 -4.22 -2.92 4.63
N LYS A 46 -3.15 -2.34 5.17
CA LYS A 46 -3.13 -0.98 5.74
C LYS A 46 -2.56 0.06 4.78
N PHE A 47 -2.04 -0.39 3.64
CA PHE A 47 -1.44 0.48 2.62
C PHE A 47 -2.44 1.29 1.79
N GLY A 48 -3.74 0.96 1.84
CA GLY A 48 -4.76 1.59 1.02
C GLY A 48 -6.02 1.97 1.78
N VAL A 49 -6.85 2.79 1.13
CA VAL A 49 -8.22 3.11 1.55
C VAL A 49 -9.18 2.78 0.43
N ALA A 50 -10.39 2.34 0.80
CA ALA A 50 -11.49 2.11 -0.12
C ALA A 50 -12.66 3.03 0.26
N VAL A 51 -13.17 3.77 -0.72
CA VAL A 51 -14.35 4.63 -0.56
C VAL A 51 -15.44 4.09 -1.46
N LYS A 52 -16.59 3.76 -0.87
CA LYS A 52 -17.78 3.35 -1.63
C LYS A 52 -18.50 4.61 -2.11
N ALA A 53 -18.88 4.67 -3.37
CA ALA A 53 -19.77 5.74 -3.84
C ALA A 53 -21.20 5.48 -3.31
N GLU A 54 -21.93 6.53 -2.94
CA GLU A 54 -23.21 6.44 -2.23
C GLU A 54 -24.24 5.54 -2.95
N ASP A 55 -24.28 5.59 -4.28
CA ASP A 55 -25.22 4.83 -5.11
C ASP A 55 -24.57 3.73 -5.97
N SER A 56 -23.38 3.24 -5.60
CA SER A 56 -22.67 2.24 -6.39
C SER A 56 -22.20 1.04 -5.56
N GLU A 57 -22.18 -0.13 -6.18
CA GLU A 57 -21.44 -1.30 -5.67
C GLU A 57 -19.92 -1.19 -5.94
N THR A 58 -19.49 -0.16 -6.67
CA THR A 58 -18.08 0.10 -6.96
C THR A 58 -17.41 0.91 -5.86
N TYR A 59 -16.14 0.58 -5.64
CA TYR A 59 -15.26 1.28 -4.72
C TYR A 59 -14.18 2.01 -5.50
N SER A 60 -13.87 3.22 -5.07
CA SER A 60 -12.65 3.93 -5.42
C SER A 60 -11.56 3.60 -4.43
N TYR A 61 -10.34 3.41 -4.91
CA TYR A 61 -9.20 3.01 -4.07
C TYR A 61 -8.07 4.02 -4.19
N TYR A 62 -7.46 4.33 -3.05
CA TYR A 62 -6.23 5.09 -2.97
C TYR A 62 -5.19 4.29 -2.20
N CYS A 63 -4.09 3.94 -2.87
CA CYS A 63 -2.95 3.20 -2.32
C CYS A 63 -1.69 4.05 -2.47
N SER A 64 -1.20 4.62 -1.37
CA SER A 64 0.03 5.43 -1.39
C SER A 64 1.24 4.54 -1.66
N ASP A 65 2.07 4.92 -2.64
CA ASP A 65 3.33 4.23 -2.96
C ASP A 65 4.24 3.99 -1.75
N ARG A 66 4.33 4.97 -0.84
CA ARG A 66 5.05 4.82 0.42
C ARG A 66 4.51 3.69 1.29
N LYS A 67 3.20 3.67 1.55
CA LYS A 67 2.62 2.66 2.44
C LYS A 67 2.65 1.26 1.83
N VAL A 68 2.50 1.16 0.50
CA VAL A 68 2.66 -0.10 -0.22
C VAL A 68 4.07 -0.64 -0.01
N TRP A 69 5.10 0.21 -0.13
CA TRP A 69 6.48 -0.19 0.15
C TRP A 69 6.70 -0.58 1.61
N GLU A 70 6.19 0.20 2.57
CA GLU A 70 6.33 -0.09 4.01
C GLU A 70 5.75 -1.46 4.40
N GLU A 71 4.62 -1.85 3.80
CA GLU A 71 3.93 -3.11 4.14
C GLU A 71 4.38 -4.31 3.30
N THR A 72 4.82 -4.10 2.06
CA THR A 72 5.10 -5.20 1.10
C THR A 72 6.54 -5.28 0.63
N GLY A 73 7.35 -4.24 0.86
CA GLY A 73 8.70 -4.09 0.30
C GLY A 73 8.74 -3.74 -1.19
N TYR A 74 7.61 -3.69 -1.88
CA TYR A 74 7.54 -3.38 -3.30
C TYR A 74 7.52 -1.88 -3.57
N PHE A 75 8.35 -1.42 -4.52
CA PHE A 75 8.28 -0.07 -5.07
C PHE A 75 8.58 -0.09 -6.56
N ASN A 76 7.94 0.81 -7.30
CA ASN A 76 8.12 0.98 -8.74
C ASN A 76 8.03 2.46 -9.10
N THR A 77 9.06 2.93 -9.81
CA THR A 77 9.31 4.33 -10.18
C THR A 77 8.47 4.82 -11.37
N LEU A 78 7.72 3.93 -12.03
CA LEU A 78 6.90 4.29 -13.19
C LEU A 78 5.82 5.31 -12.80
N LYS A 79 5.81 6.43 -13.52
CA LYS A 79 4.76 7.48 -13.49
C LYS A 79 3.70 7.20 -14.54
#